data_AF-A0A928X3X7-F1
#
_entry.id   AF-A0A928X3X7-F1
#
_cell.length_a   1.000
_cell.length_b   1.000
_cell.length_c   1.000
_cell.angle_alpha   90.00
_cell.angle_beta   90.00
_cell.angle_gamma   90.00
#
_symmetry.space_group_name_H-M   'P 1'
#
loop_
_entity.id
_entity.type
_entity.pdbx_description
1 polymer ?
#
loop_
_entity_poly.entity_id
_entity_poly.type
_entity_poly.pdbx_seq_one_letter_code
_entity_poly.pdbx_strand_id
1 'polypeptide(L)'
;MLGKMAIVGGDEGILVFKAAGVATYPAENEKKAREILRKIAKEYQIIFLTEDLARPLTEFLKRFDEEAYPVVVSIPSGNSDGYGMEVLKNAMERALGVDILFHND
;
A
#
# COMPACT_ATOMS: atom_id res chain seq x y z
N MET A 1 19.05 11.24 -3.87
CA MET A 1 18.62 10.41 -5.02
C MET A 1 17.11 10.54 -5.13
N LEU A 2 16.55 10.80 -6.32
CA LEU A 2 15.10 10.66 -6.50
C LEU A 2 14.75 9.18 -6.31
N GLY A 3 13.93 8.87 -5.30
CA GLY A 3 13.43 7.52 -5.08
C GLY A 3 12.53 7.10 -6.23
N LYS A 4 12.78 5.94 -6.84
CA LYS A 4 11.89 5.37 -7.84
C LYS A 4 10.58 5.00 -7.16
N MET A 5 9.46 5.39 -7.76
CA MET A 5 8.10 5.10 -7.28
C MET A 5 7.39 4.13 -8.22
N ALA A 6 6.63 3.20 -7.64
CA ALA A 6 5.75 2.30 -8.36
C ALA A 6 4.34 2.33 -7.78
N ILE A 7 3.37 1.90 -8.58
CA ILE A 7 1.99 1.68 -8.16
C ILE A 7 1.52 0.30 -8.67
N VAL A 8 0.84 -0.44 -7.79
CA VAL A 8 0.23 -1.73 -8.07
C VAL A 8 -1.28 -1.62 -7.79
N GLY A 9 -2.11 -1.99 -8.76
CA GLY A 9 -3.56 -1.84 -8.63
C GLY A 9 -4.31 -2.24 -9.89
N GLY A 10 -5.64 -2.14 -9.86
CA GLY A 10 -6.47 -2.38 -11.03
C GLY A 10 -6.20 -1.39 -12.17
N ASP A 11 -6.19 -1.90 -13.41
CA ASP A 11 -5.73 -1.22 -14.63
C ASP A 11 -6.30 0.20 -14.82
N GLU A 12 -7.61 0.36 -14.62
CA GLU A 12 -8.30 1.63 -14.87
C GLU A 12 -7.92 2.72 -13.86
N GLY A 13 -7.71 2.35 -12.59
CA GLY A 13 -7.43 3.31 -11.51
C GLY A 13 -5.99 3.83 -11.51
N ILE A 14 -5.04 3.03 -12.00
CA ILE A 14 -3.61 3.34 -11.87
C ILE A 14 -2.99 3.99 -13.11
N LEU A 15 -3.69 3.97 -14.25
CA LEU A 15 -3.11 4.41 -15.52
C LEU A 15 -2.72 5.91 -15.51
N VAL A 16 -3.48 6.74 -14.80
CA VAL A 16 -3.19 8.19 -14.66
C VAL A 16 -1.82 8.46 -14.04
N PHE A 17 -1.35 7.58 -13.15
CA PHE A 17 -0.05 7.72 -12.48
C PHE A 17 1.13 7.51 -13.43
N LYS A 18 0.92 6.80 -14.55
CA LYS A 18 1.95 6.64 -15.59
C LYS A 18 2.34 7.98 -16.21
N ALA A 19 1.37 8.87 -16.42
CA ALA A 19 1.62 10.21 -16.94
C ALA A 19 2.41 11.08 -15.94
N ALA A 20 2.30 10.80 -14.64
CA ALA A 20 3.06 11.44 -13.58
C ALA A 20 4.47 10.82 -13.36
N GLY A 21 4.88 9.86 -14.20
CA GLY A 21 6.21 9.23 -14.11
C GLY A 21 6.32 8.13 -13.05
N VAL A 22 5.19 7.64 -12.51
CA VAL A 22 5.17 6.48 -11.60
C VAL A 22 5.14 5.20 -12.42
N ALA A 23 5.97 4.22 -12.06
CA ALA A 23 5.94 2.91 -12.73
C ALA A 23 4.65 2.16 -12.38
N THR A 24 3.82 1.86 -13.39
CA THR A 24 2.51 1.23 -13.19
C THR A 24 2.55 -0.27 -13.42
N TYR A 25 2.08 -1.04 -12.45
CA TYR A 25 2.00 -2.50 -12.50
C TYR A 25 0.54 -2.96 -12.28
N PRO A 26 -0.19 -3.30 -13.35
CA PRO A 26 -1.55 -3.80 -13.23
C PRO A 26 -1.60 -5.13 -12.47
N ALA A 27 -2.57 -5.26 -11.56
CA ALA A 27 -2.84 -6.48 -10.82
C ALA A 27 -4.35 -6.65 -10.59
N GLU A 28 -4.85 -7.82 -10.97
CA GLU A 28 -6.28 -8.14 -10.92
C GLU A 28 -6.69 -8.97 -9.70
N ASN A 29 -5.74 -9.42 -8.89
CA ASN A 29 -5.99 -10.22 -7.68
C ASN A 29 -4.80 -10.21 -6.71
N GLU A 30 -5.04 -10.70 -5.49
CA GLU A 30 -4.05 -10.86 -4.41
C GLU A 30 -2.77 -11.59 -4.87
N LYS A 31 -2.93 -12.72 -5.56
CA LYS A 31 -1.81 -13.56 -6.00
C LYS A 31 -0.88 -12.78 -6.93
N LYS A 32 -1.47 -12.09 -7.92
CA LYS A 32 -0.72 -11.29 -8.89
C LYS A 32 -0.02 -10.11 -8.22
N ALA A 33 -0.73 -9.39 -7.35
CA ALA A 33 -0.17 -8.27 -6.60
C ALA A 33 1.03 -8.72 -5.75
N ARG A 34 0.93 -9.87 -5.07
CA ARG A 34 2.02 -10.45 -4.29
C ARG A 34 3.25 -10.79 -5.14
N GLU A 35 3.05 -11.40 -6.30
CA GLU A 35 4.14 -11.73 -7.24
C GLU A 35 4.85 -10.46 -7.73
N ILE A 36 4.08 -9.42 -8.07
CA ILE A 36 4.61 -8.12 -8.50
C ILE A 36 5.41 -7.49 -7.37
N LEU A 37 4.85 -7.39 -6.16
CA LEU A 37 5.52 -6.80 -5.00
C LEU A 37 6.86 -7.48 -4.72
N ARG A 38 6.91 -8.81 -4.75
CA ARG A 38 8.17 -9.57 -4.60
C ARG A 38 9.22 -9.22 -5.65
N LYS A 39 8.78 -9.00 -6.89
CA LYS A 39 9.68 -8.68 -8.01
C LYS A 39 10.25 -7.27 -7.86
N ILE A 40 9.40 -6.29 -7.54
CA ILE A 40 9.75 -4.87 -7.62
C ILE A 40 10.27 -4.29 -6.30
N ALA A 41 10.11 -5.00 -5.16
CA ALA A 41 10.46 -4.50 -3.83
C ALA A 41 11.88 -3.96 -3.71
N LYS A 42 12.86 -4.53 -4.42
CA LYS A 42 14.26 -4.10 -4.36
C LYS A 42 14.60 -2.95 -5.31
N GLU A 43 13.71 -2.63 -6.25
CA GLU A 43 13.95 -1.66 -7.31
C GLU A 43 13.36 -0.28 -7.00
N TYR A 44 12.37 -0.24 -6.10
CA TYR A 44 11.58 0.95 -5.77
C TYR A 44 11.70 1.30 -4.28
N GLN A 45 11.65 2.58 -3.96
CA GLN A 45 11.66 3.04 -2.56
C GLN A 45 10.25 3.20 -2.00
N ILE A 46 9.30 3.57 -2.86
CA ILE A 46 7.88 3.73 -2.50
C ILE A 46 7.06 2.92 -3.50
N ILE A 47 6.17 2.08 -2.96
CA ILE A 47 5.23 1.31 -3.76
C ILE A 47 3.83 1.63 -3.24
N PHE A 48 3.01 2.25 -4.09
CA PHE A 48 1.59 2.40 -3.81
C PHE A 48 0.86 1.10 -4.16
N LEU A 49 -0.08 0.69 -3.31
CA LEU A 49 -0.91 -0.50 -3.52
C LEU A 49 -2.36 -0.12 -3.29
N THR A 50 -3.28 -0.54 -4.16
CA THR A 50 -4.70 -0.25 -3.93
C THR A 50 -5.24 -1.03 -2.72
N GLU A 51 -6.13 -0.40 -1.93
CA GLU A 51 -6.63 -0.96 -0.65
C GLU A 51 -7.28 -2.34 -0.81
N ASP A 52 -8.02 -2.55 -1.90
CA ASP A 52 -8.68 -3.81 -2.25
C ASP A 52 -7.69 -4.98 -2.39
N LEU A 53 -6.47 -4.70 -2.87
CA LEU A 53 -5.37 -5.67 -2.95
C LEU A 53 -4.55 -5.74 -1.65
N ALA A 54 -4.46 -4.63 -0.92
CA ALA A 54 -3.69 -4.55 0.32
C ALA A 54 -4.34 -5.33 1.47
N ARG A 55 -5.66 -5.24 1.60
CA ARG A 55 -6.44 -5.91 2.66
C ARG A 55 -6.17 -7.42 2.75
N PRO A 56 -6.32 -8.22 1.68
CA PRO A 56 -6.00 -9.66 1.73
C PRO A 56 -4.49 -9.93 1.91
N LEU A 57 -3.62 -8.96 1.58
CA LEU A 57 -2.17 -9.08 1.72
C LEU A 57 -1.61 -8.61 3.07
N THR A 58 -2.44 -8.23 4.04
CA THR A 58 -2.00 -7.63 5.31
C THR A 58 -0.82 -8.36 5.98
N GLU A 59 -0.89 -9.69 6.10
CA GLU A 59 0.18 -10.47 6.73
C GLU A 59 1.47 -10.48 5.90
N PHE A 60 1.34 -10.49 4.58
CA PHE A 60 2.49 -10.37 3.68
C PHE A 60 3.12 -8.98 3.76
N LEU A 61 2.32 -7.91 3.90
CA LEU A 61 2.80 -6.54 3.91
C LEU A 61 3.62 -6.19 5.16
N LYS A 62 3.33 -6.79 6.32
CA LYS A 62 4.09 -6.60 7.57
C LYS A 62 5.59 -6.78 7.41
N ARG A 63 6.03 -7.64 6.49
CA ARG A 63 7.46 -7.87 6.23
C ARG A 63 8.20 -6.65 5.68
N PHE A 64 7.47 -5.70 5.10
CA PHE A 64 8.04 -4.44 4.60
C PHE A 64 8.13 -3.39 5.72
N ASP A 65 7.40 -3.55 6.82
CA ASP A 65 7.51 -2.66 7.99
C ASP A 65 8.81 -2.90 8.78
N GLU A 66 9.46 -4.04 8.57
CA GLU A 66 10.72 -4.42 9.24
C GLU A 66 11.96 -3.76 8.62
N GLU A 67 11.86 -3.26 7.38
CA GLU A 67 12.96 -2.64 6.64
C GLU A 67 12.60 -1.19 6.28
N ALA A 68 13.62 -0.32 6.16
CA ALA A 68 13.37 1.08 5.80
C ALA A 68 12.80 1.27 4.39
N TYR A 69 13.08 0.34 3.47
CA TYR A 69 12.60 0.34 2.10
C TYR A 69 12.33 -1.10 1.61
N PRO A 70 11.36 -1.31 0.71
CA PRO A 70 10.43 -0.31 0.18
C PRO A 70 9.34 0.06 1.18
N VAL A 71 8.92 1.32 1.19
CA VAL A 71 7.70 1.73 1.89
C VAL A 71 6.51 1.36 1.02
N VAL A 72 5.64 0.47 1.52
CA VAL A 72 4.40 0.09 0.83
C VAL A 72 3.24 0.89 1.42
N VAL A 73 2.63 1.76 0.61
CA VAL A 73 1.55 2.65 1.04
C VAL A 73 0.25 2.21 0.37
N SER A 74 -0.77 1.92 1.18
CA SER A 74 -2.09 1.59 0.66
C SER A 74 -2.85 2.85 0.25
N ILE A 75 -3.51 2.83 -0.90
CA ILE A 75 -4.30 3.95 -1.43
C ILE A 75 -5.68 3.48 -1.90
N PRO A 76 -6.74 4.30 -1.78
CA PRO A 76 -8.06 3.93 -2.28
C PRO A 76 -8.09 3.70 -3.79
N SER A 77 -8.82 2.70 -4.27
CA SER A 77 -9.19 2.52 -5.67
C SER A 77 -10.61 3.07 -5.91
N GLY A 78 -10.71 4.37 -6.16
CA GLY A 78 -12.01 5.06 -6.26
C GLY A 78 -12.57 5.37 -4.87
N ASN A 79 -13.40 4.49 -4.31
CA ASN A 79 -13.86 4.60 -2.93
C ASN A 79 -12.88 3.88 -1.99
N SER A 80 -12.69 4.41 -0.78
CA SER A 80 -11.91 3.72 0.26
C SER A 80 -12.73 2.60 0.87
N ASP A 81 -12.08 1.46 1.12
CA ASP A 81 -12.67 0.36 1.88
C ASP A 81 -12.37 0.49 3.40
N GLY A 82 -11.69 1.57 3.81
CA GLY A 82 -11.30 1.84 5.19
C GLY A 82 -10.03 1.13 5.66
N TYR A 83 -9.33 0.39 4.80
CA TYR A 83 -8.15 -0.39 5.18
C TYR A 83 -7.03 0.48 5.73
N GLY A 84 -6.68 1.58 5.07
CA GLY A 84 -5.62 2.48 5.55
C GLY A 84 -5.94 3.05 6.94
N MET A 85 -7.21 3.35 7.19
CA MET A 85 -7.68 3.85 8.49
C MET A 85 -7.60 2.78 9.58
N GLU A 86 -7.98 1.54 9.25
CA GLU A 86 -7.88 0.39 10.15
C GLU A 86 -6.41 0.10 10.53
N VAL A 87 -5.50 0.12 9.55
CA VAL A 87 -4.05 -0.04 9.79
C VAL A 87 -3.51 1.07 10.70
N LEU A 88 -3.91 2.32 10.45
CA LEU A 88 -3.48 3.45 11.27
C LEU A 88 -3.96 3.32 12.71
N LYS A 89 -5.24 3.00 12.91
CA LYS A 89 -5.82 2.77 14.24
C LYS A 89 -5.07 1.65 14.99
N ASN A 90 -4.89 0.50 14.35
CA ASN A 90 -4.16 -0.63 14.93
C ASN A 90 -2.71 -0.26 15.31
N ALA A 91 -2.03 0.53 14.48
CA ALA A 91 -0.67 0.98 14.76
C ALA A 91 -0.62 1.88 15.99
N MET A 92 -1.62 2.76 16.18
CA MET A 92 -1.71 3.66 17.33
C MET A 92 -2.05 2.92 18.62
N GLU A 93 -3.03 2.01 18.60
CA GLU A 93 -3.35 1.17 19.76
C GLU A 93 -2.12 0.36 20.20
N ARG A 94 -1.35 -0.17 19.24
CA ARG A 94 -0.10 -0.90 19.53
C ARG A 94 1.00 0.00 20.10
N ALA A 95 1.13 1.24 19.61
CA ALA A 95 2.23 2.14 19.99
C ALA A 95 1.95 2.93 21.28
N LEU A 96 0.70 3.34 21.50
CA LEU A 96 0.29 4.26 22.56
C LEU A 96 -0.69 3.63 23.55
N GLY A 97 -1.24 2.45 23.25
CA GLY A 97 -2.29 1.80 24.06
C GLY A 97 -3.68 2.43 23.88
N VAL A 98 -3.80 3.48 23.08
CA VAL A 98 -5.03 4.24 22.85
C VAL A 98 -5.07 4.78 21.42
N ASP A 99 -6.28 4.90 20.88
CA ASP A 99 -6.55 5.62 19.64
C ASP A 99 -6.77 7.10 19.95
N ILE A 100 -5.78 7.96 19.64
CA ILE A 100 -5.89 9.41 19.86
C ILE A 100 -6.55 10.18 18.71
N LEU A 101 -6.77 9.56 17.55
CA LEU A 101 -7.22 10.26 16.34
C LEU A 101 -8.72 10.06 16.08
N PHE A 102 -9.26 8.89 16.45
CA PHE A 102 -10.67 8.56 16.18
C PHE A 102 -11.51 8.49 17.46
N HIS A 103 -11.20 9.32 18.46
CA HIS A 103 -12.08 9.57 19.60
C HIS A 103 -13.44 10.08 19.08
N ASN A 104 -14.40 9.17 19.00
CA ASN A 104 -15.81 9.50 19.03
C ASN A 104 -16.24 9.38 20.50
N ASP A 105 -16.81 10.44 21.06
CA ASP A 105 -17.82 10.27 22.11
C ASP A 105 -18.99 9.42 21.57
#